data_AF-A0A537RBK5-F1
#
_entry.id   AF-A0A537RBK5-F1
#
_cell.length_a   1.000
_cell.length_b   1.000
_cell.length_c   1.000
_cell.angle_alpha   90.00
_cell.angle_beta   90.00
_cell.angle_gamma   90.00
#
_symmetry.space_group_name_H-M   'P 1'
#
loop_
_entity.id
_entity.type
_entity.pdbx_description
1 polymer ?
#
loop_
_entity_poly.entity_id
_entity_poly.type
_entity_poly.pdbx_seq_one_letter_code
_entity_poly.pdbx_strand_id
1 'polypeptide(L)'
;MSAARIRRLTLTNFRSYRAAQIEVGAGPIVLVGPNGAGKTNLIEAISFLTPGRGLRRATFEDVAFSEGDGSWAVSADVDGALGLASLGTGIEPPASEDAVISRKCRIDREPVASAAAFAEHLRVVWLVPAMDGLFTGAASERRRFLDRLALALDA
;
A
#
# COMPACT_ATOMS: atom_id res chain seq x y z
N MET A 1 1.55 17.93 16.71
CA MET A 1 1.79 17.34 15.37
C MET A 1 0.45 16.87 14.83
N SER A 2 0.09 17.22 13.60
CA SER A 2 -1.11 16.66 12.96
C SER A 2 -0.86 15.18 12.65
N ALA A 3 -1.83 14.32 12.93
CA ALA A 3 -1.78 12.93 12.51
C ALA A 3 -1.74 12.85 10.97
N ALA A 4 -0.94 11.93 10.43
CA ALA A 4 -0.87 11.69 9.00
C ALA A 4 -2.24 11.21 8.47
N ARG A 5 -2.67 11.74 7.33
CA ARG A 5 -3.90 11.32 6.64
C ARG A 5 -3.68 11.27 5.13
N ILE A 6 -4.27 10.25 4.50
CA ILE A 6 -4.40 10.21 3.04
C ILE A 6 -5.54 11.16 2.65
N ARG A 7 -5.30 12.09 1.72
CA ARG A 7 -6.32 12.98 1.13
C ARG A 7 -6.83 12.44 -0.20
N ARG A 8 -5.92 11.85 -0.97
CA ARG A 8 -6.21 11.27 -2.28
C ARG A 8 -5.43 9.98 -2.43
N LEU A 9 -6.07 8.97 -3.02
CA LEU A 9 -5.47 7.72 -3.45
C LEU A 9 -5.73 7.53 -4.95
N THR A 10 -4.67 7.35 -5.72
CA THR A 10 -4.72 7.12 -7.17
C THR A 10 -4.16 5.74 -7.48
N LEU A 11 -4.92 4.95 -8.22
CA LEU A 11 -4.57 3.59 -8.66
C LEU A 11 -4.50 3.55 -10.18
N THR A 12 -3.48 2.89 -10.71
CA THR A 12 -3.34 2.59 -12.13
C THR A 12 -2.99 1.11 -12.27
N ASN A 13 -3.76 0.38 -13.06
CA ASN A 13 -3.61 -1.05 -13.34
C ASN A 13 -3.36 -1.90 -12.08
N PHE A 14 -4.08 -1.64 -10.98
CA PHE A 14 -3.87 -2.30 -9.70
C PHE A 14 -5.02 -3.26 -9.37
N ARG A 15 -4.73 -4.57 -9.32
CA ARG A 15 -5.68 -5.65 -8.99
C ARG A 15 -6.93 -5.62 -9.88
N SER A 16 -8.06 -5.19 -9.34
CA SER A 16 -9.34 -5.07 -10.07
C SER A 16 -9.58 -3.67 -10.64
N TYR A 17 -8.67 -2.73 -10.41
CA TYR A 17 -8.80 -1.34 -10.84
C TYR A 17 -7.88 -1.07 -12.03
N ARG A 18 -8.45 -0.88 -13.23
CA ARG A 18 -7.72 -0.31 -14.36
C ARG A 18 -7.25 1.12 -14.05
N ALA A 19 -8.16 1.95 -13.53
CA ALA A 19 -7.85 3.26 -13.00
C ALA A 19 -8.86 3.61 -11.90
N ALA A 20 -8.39 4.26 -10.84
CA ALA A 20 -9.26 4.84 -9.82
C ALA A 20 -8.60 6.06 -9.18
N GLN A 21 -9.41 7.05 -8.83
CA GLN A 21 -9.00 8.16 -7.98
C GLN A 21 -10.06 8.34 -6.90
N ILE A 22 -9.62 8.27 -5.64
CA ILE A 22 -10.48 8.39 -4.47
C ILE A 22 -9.99 9.58 -3.66
N GLU A 23 -10.86 10.55 -3.43
CA GLU A 23 -10.63 11.64 -2.49
C GLU A 23 -11.41 11.39 -1.22
N VAL A 24 -10.77 11.58 -0.07
CA VAL A 24 -11.37 11.31 1.23
C VAL A 24 -11.26 12.54 2.13
N GLY A 25 -12.30 12.73 2.94
CA GLY A 25 -12.33 13.76 3.97
C GLY A 25 -11.50 13.36 5.20
N ALA A 26 -11.53 14.23 6.21
CA ALA A 26 -11.00 13.89 7.52
C ALA A 26 -11.94 12.92 8.27
N GLY A 27 -11.37 12.14 9.19
CA GLY A 27 -12.12 11.23 10.05
C GLY A 27 -12.24 9.80 9.51
N PRO A 28 -13.07 8.96 10.14
CA PRO A 28 -13.25 7.57 9.73
C PRO A 28 -13.87 7.45 8.34
N ILE A 29 -13.28 6.61 7.50
CA ILE A 29 -13.76 6.32 6.14
C ILE A 29 -14.28 4.88 6.09
N VAL A 30 -15.48 4.71 5.54
CA VAL A 30 -16.12 3.39 5.39
C VAL A 30 -16.28 3.08 3.90
N LEU A 31 -15.73 1.95 3.47
CA LEU A 31 -15.90 1.43 2.10
C LEU A 31 -17.13 0.50 2.07
N VAL A 32 -18.14 0.88 1.29
CA VAL A 32 -19.38 0.10 1.13
C VAL A 32 -19.52 -0.41 -0.30
N GLY A 33 -20.20 -1.54 -0.46
CA GLY A 33 -20.45 -2.16 -1.75
C GLY A 33 -20.50 -3.68 -1.67
N PRO A 34 -20.92 -4.37 -2.75
CA PRO A 34 -21.04 -5.82 -2.78
C PRO A 34 -19.69 -6.53 -2.61
N ASN A 35 -19.74 -7.82 -2.26
CA ASN A 35 -18.54 -8.67 -2.27
C ASN A 35 -17.97 -8.74 -3.68
N GLY A 36 -16.64 -8.77 -3.79
CA GLY A 36 -15.95 -8.73 -5.08
C GLY A 36 -15.78 -7.32 -5.68
N ALA A 37 -16.41 -6.27 -5.14
CA ALA A 37 -16.31 -4.90 -5.67
C ALA A 37 -14.92 -4.22 -5.53
N GLY A 38 -13.87 -4.95 -5.13
CA GLY A 38 -12.51 -4.39 -5.00
C GLY A 38 -12.23 -3.60 -3.72
N LYS A 39 -13.10 -3.63 -2.71
CA LYS A 39 -12.89 -2.93 -1.42
C LYS A 39 -11.55 -3.31 -0.76
N THR A 40 -11.27 -4.60 -0.64
CA THR A 40 -10.01 -5.09 -0.08
C THR A 40 -8.81 -4.79 -0.98
N ASN A 41 -9.00 -4.68 -2.29
CA ASN A 41 -7.94 -4.29 -3.22
C ASN A 41 -7.54 -2.82 -3.00
N LEU A 42 -8.49 -1.94 -2.65
CA LEU A 42 -8.19 -0.55 -2.28
C LEU A 42 -7.37 -0.49 -0.98
N ILE A 43 -7.76 -1.25 0.05
CA ILE A 43 -7.00 -1.36 1.31
C ILE A 43 -5.61 -1.97 1.05
N GLU A 44 -5.52 -2.95 0.17
CA GLU A 44 -4.25 -3.53 -0.24
C GLU A 44 -3.36 -2.47 -0.89
N ALA A 45 -3.88 -1.62 -1.77
CA ALA A 45 -3.10 -0.53 -2.37
C ALA A 45 -2.46 0.39 -1.31
N ILE A 46 -3.21 0.75 -0.26
CA ILE A 46 -2.67 1.55 0.86
C ILE A 46 -1.53 0.80 1.56
N SER A 47 -1.63 -0.52 1.73
CA SER A 47 -0.56 -1.31 2.33
C SER A 47 0.75 -1.30 1.52
N PHE A 48 0.67 -1.05 0.21
CA PHE A 48 1.86 -0.86 -0.61
C PHE A 48 2.55 0.48 -0.33
N LEU A 49 1.93 1.45 0.35
CA LEU A 49 2.63 2.66 0.82
C LEU A 49 3.47 2.42 2.08
N THR A 50 3.71 1.14 2.42
CA THR A 50 4.62 0.72 3.50
C THR A 50 5.71 -0.22 2.97
N PRO A 51 6.78 -0.47 3.75
CA PRO A 51 7.80 -1.47 3.44
C PRO A 51 7.22 -2.88 3.23
N GLY A 52 7.86 -3.63 2.32
CA GLY A 52 7.54 -5.04 2.05
C GLY A 52 6.59 -5.25 0.88
N ARG A 53 5.83 -6.36 0.93
CA ARG A 53 4.95 -6.87 -0.15
C ARG A 53 3.46 -6.58 0.08
N GLY A 54 3.15 -5.61 0.94
CA GLY A 54 1.78 -5.26 1.30
C GLY A 54 1.04 -6.35 2.09
N LEU A 55 -0.28 -6.18 2.15
CA LEU A 55 -1.22 -6.92 3.00
C LEU A 55 -1.23 -8.43 2.70
N ARG A 56 -1.34 -8.81 1.42
CA ARG A 56 -1.47 -10.21 0.99
C ARG A 56 -0.14 -10.88 0.67
N ARG A 57 0.96 -10.12 0.68
CA ARG A 57 2.32 -10.59 0.38
C ARG A 57 2.49 -11.24 -1.01
N ALA A 58 1.63 -10.87 -1.96
CA ALA A 58 1.72 -11.34 -3.34
C ALA A 58 3.05 -10.91 -3.99
N THR A 59 3.44 -11.56 -5.09
CA THR A 59 4.52 -11.03 -5.94
C THR A 59 4.08 -9.70 -6.53
N PHE A 60 5.03 -8.90 -7.02
CA PHE A 60 4.67 -7.63 -7.63
C PHE A 60 3.96 -7.83 -8.97
N GLU A 61 4.15 -8.95 -9.67
CA GLU A 61 3.45 -9.28 -10.92
C GLU A 61 1.98 -9.56 -10.68
N ASP A 62 1.68 -10.38 -9.66
CA ASP A 62 0.32 -10.79 -9.32
C ASP A 62 -0.59 -9.60 -8.95
N VAL A 63 0.00 -8.45 -8.66
CA VAL A 63 -0.69 -7.21 -8.27
C VAL A 63 -1.25 -6.49 -9.49
N ALA A 64 -0.68 -6.68 -10.68
CA ALA A 64 -1.11 -5.99 -11.89
C ALA A 64 -2.56 -6.32 -12.24
N PHE A 65 -3.23 -5.37 -12.88
CA PHE A 65 -4.55 -5.57 -13.47
C PHE A 65 -4.44 -6.61 -14.59
N SER A 66 -5.31 -7.61 -14.57
CA SER A 66 -5.19 -8.81 -15.42
C SER A 66 -5.26 -8.54 -16.92
N GLU A 67 -5.94 -7.46 -17.33
CA GLU A 67 -6.02 -7.04 -18.73
C GLU A 67 -5.03 -5.89 -19.04
N GLY A 68 -4.09 -5.61 -18.14
CA GLY A 68 -3.04 -4.61 -18.30
C GLY A 68 -1.76 -5.19 -18.92
N ASP A 69 -0.74 -4.35 -19.04
CA ASP A 69 0.60 -4.69 -19.56
C ASP A 69 1.56 -5.23 -18.48
N GLY A 70 1.04 -5.59 -17.30
CA GLY A 70 1.83 -6.01 -16.15
C GLY A 70 2.39 -4.84 -15.32
N SER A 71 2.27 -3.59 -15.76
CA SER A 71 2.60 -2.43 -14.92
C SER A 71 1.49 -2.12 -13.92
N TRP A 72 1.86 -1.47 -12.83
CA TRP A 72 0.89 -0.88 -11.91
C TRP A 72 1.51 0.26 -11.12
N ALA A 73 0.66 1.17 -10.64
CA ALA A 73 1.06 2.25 -9.76
C ALA A 73 -0.02 2.54 -8.69
N VAL A 74 0.46 2.86 -7.49
CA VAL A 74 -0.30 3.42 -6.39
C VAL A 74 0.35 4.73 -6.00
N SER A 75 -0.44 5.79 -5.89
CA SER A 75 0.01 7.08 -5.38
C SER A 75 -0.97 7.63 -4.36
N ALA A 76 -0.46 8.31 -3.33
CA ALA A 76 -1.29 8.98 -2.36
C ALA A 76 -0.75 10.37 -2.02
N ASP A 77 -1.66 11.33 -1.96
CA ASP A 77 -1.41 12.64 -1.36
C ASP A 77 -1.63 12.51 0.14
N VAL A 78 -0.59 12.72 0.94
CA VAL A 78 -0.58 12.55 2.39
C VAL A 78 -0.32 13.89 3.06
N ASP A 79 -1.16 14.25 4.03
CA ASP A 79 -1.01 15.43 4.85
C ASP A 79 -0.60 15.01 6.27
N GLY A 80 0.47 15.59 6.81
CA GLY A 80 1.05 15.17 8.09
C GLY A 80 1.99 16.19 8.71
N ALA A 81 2.87 15.74 9.62
CA ALA A 81 3.79 16.63 10.35
C ALA A 81 4.79 17.37 9.45
N LEU A 82 5.14 16.78 8.31
CA LEU A 82 6.04 17.36 7.30
C LEU A 82 5.29 18.19 6.24
N GLY A 83 3.99 18.43 6.43
CA GLY A 83 3.13 19.07 5.43
C GLY A 83 2.56 18.07 4.42
N LEU A 84 2.16 18.59 3.26
CA LEU A 84 1.63 17.78 2.15
C LEU A 84 2.78 17.13 1.38
N ALA A 85 2.71 15.82 1.17
CA ALA A 85 3.64 15.06 0.36
C ALA A 85 2.89 14.07 -0.55
N SER A 86 3.42 13.82 -1.74
CA SER A 86 2.91 12.81 -2.68
C SER A 86 3.79 11.56 -2.64
N LEU A 87 3.27 10.47 -2.09
CA LEU A 87 3.92 9.17 -2.09
C LEU A 87 3.52 8.38 -3.34
N GLY A 88 4.47 7.67 -3.96
CA GLY A 88 4.21 6.88 -5.17
C GLY A 88 5.01 5.59 -5.21
N THR A 89 4.36 4.49 -5.57
CA THR A 89 5.01 3.19 -5.75
C THR A 89 4.43 2.45 -6.94
N GLY A 90 5.26 1.68 -7.63
CA GLY A 90 4.81 0.89 -8.79
C GLY A 90 5.90 0.03 -9.38
N ILE A 91 5.53 -0.72 -10.41
CA ILE A 91 6.46 -1.41 -11.30
C ILE A 91 6.20 -0.98 -12.74
N GLU A 92 7.24 -1.08 -13.56
CA GLU A 92 7.10 -0.97 -15.01
C GLU A 92 6.69 -2.32 -15.61
N PRO A 93 6.20 -2.34 -16.87
CA PRO A 93 5.92 -3.58 -17.57
C PRO A 93 7.14 -4.51 -17.53
N PRO A 94 6.98 -5.79 -17.18
CA PRO A 94 8.07 -6.75 -17.27
C PRO A 94 8.63 -6.80 -18.69
N ALA A 95 9.95 -6.71 -18.84
CA ALA A 95 10.59 -6.72 -20.16
C ALA A 95 10.54 -8.10 -20.84
N SER A 96 10.46 -9.16 -20.04
CA SER A 96 10.34 -10.57 -20.43
C SER A 96 9.84 -11.38 -19.22
N GLU A 97 9.45 -12.64 -19.42
CA GLU A 97 8.98 -13.52 -18.32
C GLU A 97 10.01 -13.69 -17.20
N ASP A 98 11.31 -13.75 -17.52
CA ASP A 98 12.40 -13.90 -16.54
C ASP A 98 12.99 -12.56 -16.05
N ALA A 99 12.39 -11.42 -16.43
CA ALA A 99 12.95 -10.12 -16.09
C ALA A 99 12.91 -9.87 -14.57
N VAL A 100 13.99 -9.34 -14.01
CA VAL A 100 14.03 -8.98 -12.60
C VAL A 100 13.14 -7.76 -12.36
N ILE A 101 12.05 -7.98 -11.63
CA ILE A 101 11.10 -6.90 -11.33
C ILE A 101 11.58 -6.09 -10.14
N SER A 102 11.73 -4.80 -10.38
CA SER A 102 12.09 -3.82 -9.36
C SER A 102 10.94 -2.89 -9.06
N ARG A 103 10.64 -2.77 -7.77
CA ARG A 103 9.65 -1.85 -7.25
C ARG A 103 10.24 -0.43 -7.21
N LYS A 104 9.64 0.49 -7.97
CA LYS A 104 10.01 1.91 -7.96
C LYS A 104 9.22 2.64 -6.89
N CYS A 105 9.90 3.51 -6.13
CA CYS A 105 9.32 4.33 -5.07
C CYS A 105 9.68 5.80 -5.32
N ARG A 106 8.74 6.71 -5.03
CA ARG A 106 8.92 8.16 -5.19
C ARG A 106 8.26 8.94 -4.06
N ILE A 107 8.86 10.06 -3.68
CA ILE A 107 8.27 11.10 -2.82
C ILE A 107 8.34 12.40 -3.62
N ASP A 108 7.21 13.08 -3.80
CA ASP A 108 7.10 14.32 -4.58
C ASP A 108 7.72 14.22 -5.98
N ARG A 109 7.49 13.06 -6.61
CA ARG A 109 8.01 12.66 -7.94
C ARG A 109 9.50 12.36 -7.99
N GLU A 110 10.25 12.59 -6.93
CA GLU A 110 11.66 12.23 -6.84
C GLU A 110 11.84 10.76 -6.45
N PRO A 111 12.76 10.02 -7.11
CA PRO A 111 13.01 8.61 -6.78
C PRO A 111 13.65 8.47 -5.40
N VAL A 112 13.14 7.51 -4.63
CA VAL A 112 13.74 7.08 -3.36
C VAL A 112 14.11 5.61 -3.42
N ALA A 113 15.12 5.21 -2.64
CA ALA A 113 15.69 3.86 -2.71
C ALA A 113 14.69 2.75 -2.37
N SER A 114 13.74 3.01 -1.47
CA SER A 114 12.70 2.04 -1.10
C SER A 114 11.49 2.68 -0.43
N ALA A 115 10.44 1.90 -0.24
CA ALA A 115 9.26 2.29 0.51
C ALA A 115 9.51 2.53 2.02
N ALA A 116 10.72 2.24 2.54
CA ALA A 116 11.11 2.61 3.90
C ALA A 116 11.09 4.13 4.10
N ALA A 117 11.41 4.91 3.07
CA ALA A 117 11.36 6.37 3.13
C ALA A 117 9.94 6.92 3.36
N PHE A 118 8.89 6.13 3.11
CA PHE A 118 7.51 6.58 3.33
C PHE A 118 7.12 6.64 4.81
N ALA A 119 7.86 5.98 5.70
CA ALA A 119 7.54 5.89 7.14
C ALA A 119 7.60 7.25 7.87
N GLU A 120 8.34 8.21 7.32
CA GLU A 120 8.38 9.59 7.82
C GLU A 120 7.07 10.35 7.55
N HIS A 121 6.34 9.98 6.49
CA HIS A 121 5.12 10.65 6.04
C HIS A 121 3.84 9.89 6.42
N LEU A 122 3.87 8.56 6.33
CA LEU A 122 2.69 7.72 6.50
C LEU A 122 3.06 6.42 7.21
N ARG A 123 2.40 6.17 8.34
CA ARG A 123 2.52 4.94 9.12
C ARG A 123 1.17 4.23 9.10
N VAL A 124 1.16 2.99 8.63
CA VAL A 124 -0.08 2.22 8.44
C VAL A 124 -0.03 0.94 9.25
N VAL A 125 -1.07 0.71 10.03
CA VAL A 125 -1.36 -0.57 10.67
C VAL A 125 -2.70 -1.06 10.11
N TRP A 126 -2.83 -2.37 9.96
CA TRP A 126 -4.06 -2.99 9.49
C TRP A 126 -4.38 -4.23 10.31
N LEU A 127 -5.68 -4.48 10.44
CA LEU A 127 -6.25 -5.69 11.00
C LEU A 127 -7.19 -6.25 9.93
N VAL A 128 -7.02 -7.53 9.59
CA VAL A 128 -7.84 -8.19 8.57
C VAL A 128 -8.30 -9.55 9.07
N PRO A 129 -9.42 -10.09 8.55
CA PRO A 129 -9.93 -11.39 8.98
C PRO A 129 -8.91 -12.53 8.85
N ALA A 130 -8.02 -12.49 7.86
CA ALA A 130 -6.97 -13.49 7.70
C ALA A 130 -5.92 -13.53 8.85
N MET A 131 -6.01 -12.63 9.83
CA MET A 131 -5.10 -12.55 10.98
C MET A 131 -5.58 -13.32 12.21
N ASP A 132 -6.55 -14.23 12.09
CA ASP A 132 -6.99 -15.11 13.18
C ASP A 132 -5.83 -15.86 13.86
N GLY A 133 -4.77 -16.17 13.11
CA GLY A 133 -3.53 -16.77 13.61
C GLY A 133 -2.79 -15.94 14.67
N LEU A 134 -3.15 -14.67 14.90
CA LEU A 134 -2.64 -13.91 16.04
C LEU A 134 -3.01 -14.55 17.37
N PHE A 135 -4.22 -15.09 17.46
CA PHE A 135 -4.76 -15.66 18.69
C PHE A 135 -4.43 -17.14 18.84
N THR A 136 -4.63 -17.92 17.77
CA THR A 136 -4.56 -19.38 17.82
C THR A 136 -3.33 -19.95 17.12
N GLY A 137 -2.62 -19.12 16.33
CA GLY A 137 -1.49 -19.53 15.52
C GLY A 137 -0.14 -19.50 16.26
N ALA A 138 0.89 -19.88 15.50
CA ALA A 138 2.26 -19.91 15.99
C ALA A 138 2.77 -18.51 16.41
N ALA A 139 3.77 -18.49 17.29
CA ALA A 139 4.37 -17.24 17.79
C ALA A 139 4.95 -16.33 16.67
N SER A 140 5.27 -16.90 15.51
CA SER A 140 5.73 -16.13 14.34
C SER A 140 4.70 -15.11 13.85
N GLU A 141 3.40 -15.41 13.93
CA GLU A 141 2.35 -14.48 13.49
C GLU A 141 2.25 -13.27 14.42
N ARG A 142 2.33 -13.49 15.75
CA ARG A 142 2.37 -12.42 16.75
C ARG A 142 3.62 -11.56 16.62
N ARG A 143 4.80 -12.18 16.43
CA ARG A 143 6.06 -11.45 16.22
C ARG A 143 5.97 -10.53 15.02
N ARG A 144 5.51 -11.04 13.87
CA ARG A 144 5.36 -10.23 12.66
C ARG A 144 4.42 -9.03 12.85
N PHE A 145 3.34 -9.21 13.61
CA PHE A 145 2.43 -8.11 13.93
C PHE A 145 3.09 -7.07 14.84
N LEU A 146 3.80 -7.51 15.89
CA LEU A 146 4.56 -6.62 16.77
C LEU A 146 5.69 -5.88 16.03
N ASP A 147 6.42 -6.54 15.13
CA ASP A 147 7.46 -5.91 14.31
C ASP A 147 6.87 -4.77 13.47
N ARG A 148 5.67 -4.96 12.91
CA ARG A 148 4.97 -3.90 12.17
C ARG A 148 4.50 -2.77 13.08
N LEU A 149 4.03 -3.07 14.29
CA LEU A 149 3.67 -2.03 15.27
C LEU A 149 4.89 -1.21 15.67
N ALA A 150 6.03 -1.84 15.93
CA ALA A 150 7.28 -1.15 16.27
C ALA A 150 7.73 -0.23 15.13
N LEU A 151 7.72 -0.69 13.88
CA LEU A 151 8.00 0.15 12.71
C LEU A 151 7.02 1.32 12.54
N ALA A 152 5.80 1.19 13.04
CA ALA A 152 4.81 2.27 13.03
C ALA A 152 4.98 3.26 14.20
N LEU A 153 5.82 2.95 15.19
CA LEU A 153 6.05 3.77 16.39
C LEU A 153 7.44 4.43 16.42
N ASP A 154 8.51 3.71 16.03
CA ASP A 154 9.92 4.13 16.16
C ASP A 154 10.49 4.77 14.88
N ALA A 155 9.96 5.93 14.49
CA ALA A 155 10.61 6.84 13.53
C ALA A 155 10.35 8.29 13.91
#